data_AF-A0A7H8LTP9-F1
#
_entry.id   AF-A0A7H8LTP9-F1
#
_cell.length_a   1.000
_cell.length_b   1.000
_cell.length_c   1.000
_cell.angle_alpha   90.00
_cell.angle_beta   90.00
_cell.angle_gamma   90.00
#
_symmetry.space_group_name_H-M   'P 1'
#
loop_
_entity.id
_entity.type
_entity.pdbx_description
1 polymer ?
#
loop_
_entity_poly.entity_id
_entity_poly.type
_entity_poly.pdbx_seq_one_letter_code
_entity_poly.pdbx_strand_id
1 'polypeptide(L)'
;MGFYLGGPVELYAWDVPSGDGGRGGVTDDRVKAIRDVHNALREAEGGTRGVVRRVGLSPVGFAKYVELGHVGEAWRDGTTGAVTWRDM
;
A
#
# COMPACT_ATOMS: atom_id res chain seq x y z
N MET A 1 27.62 -0.91 20.24
CA MET A 1 27.34 0.41 19.64
C MET A 1 27.46 0.26 18.13
N GLY A 2 26.34 0.20 17.42
CA GLY A 2 26.31 0.05 15.97
C GLY A 2 25.33 1.08 15.42
N PHE A 3 25.86 2.15 14.83
CA PHE A 3 25.05 3.17 14.18
C PHE A 3 24.71 2.68 12.77
N TYR A 4 23.43 2.41 12.52
CA TYR A 4 22.93 2.23 11.17
C TYR A 4 23.12 3.54 10.39
N LEU A 5 24.08 3.56 9.45
CA LEU A 5 24.26 4.62 8.48
C LEU A 5 23.21 4.46 7.38
N GLY A 6 22.01 4.92 7.66
CA GLY A 6 20.87 4.92 6.76
C GLY A 6 19.66 5.31 7.57
N GLY A 7 18.98 6.39 7.19
CA GLY A 7 17.69 6.72 7.81
C GLY A 7 16.75 5.50 7.74
N PRO A 8 15.70 5.44 8.57
CA PRO A 8 14.75 4.33 8.53
C PRO A 8 14.29 4.13 7.08
N VAL A 9 14.50 2.91 6.54
CA VAL A 9 14.05 2.56 5.19
C VAL A 9 12.55 2.84 5.12
N GLU A 10 12.15 3.71 4.21
CA GLU A 10 10.73 3.99 3.99
C GLU A 10 10.13 2.79 3.28
N LEU A 11 9.21 2.10 3.95
CA LEU A 11 8.48 1.00 3.37
C LEU A 11 7.06 1.47 3.07
N TYR A 12 6.47 0.88 2.05
CA TYR A 12 5.12 1.14 1.60
C TYR A 12 4.37 -0.19 1.56
N ALA A 13 3.40 -0.32 2.45
CA ALA A 13 2.45 -1.42 2.43
C ALA A 13 1.24 -1.03 1.59
N TRP A 14 0.69 -1.97 0.85
CA TRP A 14 -0.51 -1.75 0.09
C TRP A 14 -1.43 -2.96 0.14
N ASP A 15 -2.74 -2.70 0.10
CA ASP A 15 -3.77 -3.71 0.22
C ASP A 15 -4.97 -3.34 -0.67
N VAL A 16 -5.52 -4.34 -1.35
CA VAL A 16 -6.76 -4.30 -2.14
C VAL A 16 -7.61 -5.49 -1.69
N PRO A 17 -8.55 -5.30 -0.74
CA PRO A 17 -9.45 -6.36 -0.32
C PRO A 17 -10.31 -6.86 -1.50
N SER A 18 -10.53 -8.18 -1.52
CA SER A 18 -11.43 -8.87 -2.45
C SER A 18 -12.10 -10.03 -1.70
N GLY A 19 -13.28 -10.45 -2.15
CA GLY A 19 -14.03 -11.57 -1.56
C GLY A 19 -13.22 -12.88 -1.45
N ASP A 20 -12.27 -13.10 -2.37
CA ASP A 20 -11.43 -14.32 -2.43
C ASP A 20 -10.08 -14.20 -1.69
N GLY A 21 -9.93 -13.24 -0.77
CA GLY A 21 -8.74 -13.11 0.08
C GLY A 21 -7.84 -11.90 -0.20
N GLY A 22 -8.23 -11.02 -1.12
CA GLY A 22 -7.53 -9.76 -1.40
C GLY A 22 -6.12 -9.91 -1.99
N ARG A 23 -5.54 -8.79 -2.41
CA ARG A 23 -4.14 -8.71 -2.85
C ARG A 23 -3.43 -7.63 -2.04
N GLY A 24 -2.15 -7.84 -1.76
CA GLY A 24 -1.36 -6.87 -1.02
C GLY A 24 0.13 -7.16 -1.11
N GLY A 25 0.93 -6.23 -0.60
CA GLY A 25 2.38 -6.35 -0.62
C GLY A 25 3.07 -5.22 0.13
N VAL A 26 4.40 -5.36 0.27
CA VAL A 26 5.27 -4.34 0.86
C VAL A 26 6.45 -4.10 -0.08
N THR A 27 6.82 -2.84 -0.27
CA THR A 27 7.96 -2.45 -1.12
C THR A 27 8.58 -1.16 -0.58
N ASP A 28 9.85 -0.91 -0.87
CA ASP A 28 10.57 0.34 -0.55
C ASP A 28 10.40 1.44 -1.62
N ASP A 29 9.64 1.16 -2.68
CA ASP A 29 9.36 2.08 -3.79
C ASP A 29 7.89 2.51 -3.77
N ARG A 30 7.67 3.80 -3.44
CA ARG A 30 6.34 4.41 -3.41
C ARG A 30 5.59 4.28 -4.73
N VAL A 31 6.26 4.53 -5.85
CA VAL A 31 5.65 4.54 -7.19
C VAL A 31 5.25 3.13 -7.58
N LYS A 32 6.08 2.15 -7.24
CA LYS A 32 5.76 0.73 -7.42
C LYS A 32 4.52 0.34 -6.62
N ALA A 33 4.41 0.73 -5.34
CA ALA A 33 3.24 0.44 -4.52
C ALA A 33 1.95 1.02 -5.12
N ILE A 34 1.98 2.27 -5.57
CA ILE A 34 0.84 2.93 -6.25
C ILE A 34 0.46 2.18 -7.54
N ARG A 35 1.45 1.79 -8.35
CA ARG A 35 1.22 1.04 -9.59
C ARG A 35 0.61 -0.34 -9.31
N ASP A 36 1.09 -1.04 -8.28
CA ASP A 36 0.61 -2.37 -7.94
C ASP A 36 -0.85 -2.32 -7.47
N VAL A 37 -1.23 -1.32 -6.66
CA VAL A 37 -2.65 -1.06 -6.31
C VAL A 37 -3.49 -0.75 -7.54
N HIS A 38 -3.00 0.12 -8.43
CA HIS A 38 -3.74 0.47 -9.64
C HIS A 38 -4.01 -0.76 -10.51
N ASN A 39 -3.01 -1.63 -10.70
CA ASN A 39 -3.15 -2.86 -11.45
C ASN A 39 -4.11 -3.85 -10.76
N ALA A 40 -3.98 -4.02 -9.44
CA ALA A 40 -4.87 -4.88 -8.67
C ALA A 40 -6.33 -4.42 -8.75
N LEU A 41 -6.58 -3.11 -8.67
CA LEU A 41 -7.92 -2.54 -8.79
C LEU A 41 -8.50 -2.69 -10.19
N ARG A 42 -7.71 -2.63 -11.26
CA ARG A 42 -8.21 -2.87 -12.63
C ARG A 42 -8.80 -4.26 -12.83
N GLU A 43 -8.29 -5.24 -12.09
CA GLU A 43 -8.74 -6.64 -12.13
C GLU A 43 -9.84 -6.94 -11.09
N ALA A 44 -10.02 -6.08 -10.08
CA ALA A 44 -10.99 -6.27 -9.00
C ALA A 44 -12.41 -5.82 -9.39
N GLU A 45 -13.43 -6.23 -8.63
CA GLU A 45 -14.81 -5.82 -8.89
C GLU A 45 -15.02 -4.30 -8.79
N GLY A 46 -16.01 -3.76 -9.51
CA GLY A 46 -16.38 -2.35 -9.41
C GLY A 46 -16.75 -1.97 -7.98
N GLY A 47 -16.30 -0.80 -7.52
CA GLY A 47 -16.45 -0.34 -6.14
C GLY A 47 -15.36 -0.81 -5.18
N THR A 48 -14.47 -1.71 -5.62
CA THR A 48 -13.32 -2.14 -4.81
C THR A 48 -12.40 -0.96 -4.53
N ARG A 49 -11.87 -0.93 -3.31
CA ARG A 49 -10.93 0.09 -2.84
C ARG A 49 -9.57 -0.53 -2.54
N GLY A 50 -8.54 0.27 -2.69
CA GLY A 50 -7.16 -0.06 -2.39
C GLY A 50 -6.52 1.06 -1.60
N VAL A 51 -5.56 0.73 -0.75
CA VAL A 51 -4.83 1.71 0.07
C VAL A 51 -3.33 1.51 -0.05
N VAL A 52 -2.59 2.61 0.03
CA VAL A 52 -1.14 2.62 0.22
C VAL A 52 -0.83 3.34 1.52
N ARG A 53 0.03 2.74 2.32
CA ARG A 53 0.44 3.24 3.65
C ARG A 53 1.95 3.21 3.74
N ARG A 54 2.53 4.26 4.30
CA ARG A 54 3.92 4.27 4.71
C ARG A 54 4.03 3.48 6.00
N VAL A 55 4.94 2.53 6.04
CA VAL A 55 5.22 1.68 7.20
C VAL A 55 6.71 1.69 7.53
N GLY A 56 7.02 1.38 8.78
CA GLY A 56 8.38 1.14 9.26
C GLY A 56 8.49 -0.23 9.91
N LEU A 57 9.71 -0.74 10.04
CA LEU A 57 9.97 -1.93 10.86
C LEU A 57 10.19 -1.50 12.31
N SER A 58 9.42 -2.07 13.25
CA SER A 58 9.71 -1.88 14.66
C SER A 58 11.05 -2.55 15.03
N PRO A 59 12.01 -1.83 15.63
CA PRO A 59 13.28 -2.42 16.04
C PRO A 59 13.18 -3.24 17.34
N VAL A 60 12.02 -3.28 18.01
CA VAL A 60 11.87 -3.91 19.33
C VAL A 60 10.87 -5.06 19.29
N GLY A 61 11.39 -6.28 19.53
CA GLY A 61 10.66 -7.45 20.04
C GLY A 61 9.79 -8.23 19.06
N PHE A 62 9.25 -7.63 17.99
CA PHE A 62 8.46 -8.34 16.99
C PHE A 62 8.67 -7.72 15.61
N ALA A 63 8.89 -8.56 14.59
CA ALA A 63 8.93 -8.16 13.18
C ALA A 63 7.53 -7.71 12.72
N LYS A 64 7.09 -6.54 13.20
CA LYS A 64 5.80 -5.93 12.88
C LYS A 64 6.06 -4.64 12.11
N TYR A 65 5.26 -4.46 11.06
CA TYR A 65 5.16 -3.17 10.39
C TYR A 65 4.36 -2.22 11.28
N VAL A 66 4.95 -1.06 11.56
CA VAL A 66 4.26 0.06 12.21
C VAL A 66 3.82 1.03 11.13
N GLU A 67 2.55 1.44 11.17
CA GLU A 67 2.04 2.46 10.26
C GLU A 67 2.64 3.82 10.62
N LEU A 68 3.29 4.47 9.65
CA LEU A 68 3.94 5.77 9.78
C LEU A 68 3.15 6.88 9.08
N GLY A 69 2.22 6.54 8.18
CA GLY A 69 1.35 7.52 7.54
C GLY A 69 0.53 6.95 6.37
N HIS A 70 -0.52 7.66 5.99
CA HIS A 70 -1.32 7.36 4.80
C HIS A 70 -0.66 7.98 3.55
N VAL A 71 -0.58 7.22 2.46
CA VAL A 71 0.04 7.65 1.20
C VAL A 71 -0.98 7.90 0.10
N GLY A 72 -2.10 7.18 0.14
CA GLY A 72 -3.22 7.40 -0.77
C GLY A 72 -4.22 6.25 -0.75
N GLU A 73 -5.44 6.57 -1.19
CA GLU A 73 -6.54 5.63 -1.36
C GLU A 73 -6.97 5.66 -2.84
N ALA A 74 -7.26 4.51 -3.39
CA ALA A 74 -7.78 4.37 -4.74
C ALA A 74 -9.05 3.53 -4.75
N TRP A 75 -9.92 3.75 -5.74
CA TRP A 75 -11.07 2.89 -5.96
C TRP A 75 -11.31 2.66 -7.45
N ARG A 76 -11.84 1.49 -7.77
CA ARG A 76 -12.39 1.22 -9.11
C ARG A 76 -13.81 1.75 -9.14
N ASP A 77 -14.07 2.73 -10.00
CA ASP A 77 -15.40 3.24 -10.25
C ASP A 77 -16.29 2.14 -10.85
N GLY A 78 -17.46 1.91 -10.27
CA GLY A 78 -18.36 0.83 -10.68
C GLY A 78 -19.07 1.07 -12.01
N THR A 79 -19.15 2.32 -12.47
CA THR A 79 -19.88 2.70 -13.68
C THR A 79 -18.95 2.75 -14.90
N THR A 80 -17.78 3.36 -14.76
CA THR A 80 -16.80 3.58 -15.82
C THR A 80 -15.69 2.54 -15.83
N GLY A 81 -15.50 1.82 -14.72
CA GLY A 81 -14.37 0.92 -14.53
C GLY A 81 -13.02 1.63 -14.34
N ALA A 82 -13.00 2.97 -14.30
CA ALA A 82 -11.79 3.76 -14.11
C ALA A 82 -11.28 3.65 -12.67
N VAL A 83 -9.96 3.66 -12.48
CA VAL A 83 -9.35 3.73 -11.15
C VAL A 83 -9.07 5.18 -10.82
N THR A 84 -9.65 5.66 -9.72
CA THR A 84 -9.47 7.04 -9.23
C THR A 84 -8.69 7.02 -7.93
N TRP A 85 -7.89 8.06 -7.70
CA TRP A 85 -7.05 8.24 -6.51
C TRP A 85 -7.47 9.45 -5.70
N ARG A 86 -7.34 9.36 -4.37
CA ARG A 86 -7.43 10.47 -3.42
C ARG A 86 -6.17 10.48 -2.54
N ASP A 87 -5.74 11.69 -2.17
CA ASP A 87 -4.62 11.97 -1.27
C ASP A 87 -3.29 11.37 -1.78
N MET A 88 -2.68 11.98 -2.81
CA MET A 88 -1.37 11.60 -3.38
C MET A 88 -0.32 12.70 -3.20
#